data_AF-A0A835Q4J5-F1
#
_entry.id   AF-A0A835Q4J5-F1
#
_cell.length_a   1.000
_cell.length_b   1.000
_cell.length_c   1.000
_cell.angle_alpha   90.00
_cell.angle_beta   90.00
_cell.angle_gamma   90.00
#
_symmetry.space_group_name_H-M   'P 1'
#
loop_
_entity.id
_entity.type
_entity.pdbx_description
1 polymer ?
#
loop_
_entity_poly.entity_id
_entity_poly.type
_entity_poly.pdbx_seq_one_letter_code
_entity_poly.pdbx_strand_id
1 'polypeptide(L)'
;MEQQEQEGSSNAEPTVKGTPASTAASSNGQSHTITSKYLAKRRVGRPPGSKNRNAIPSGGKPAPSFFLPHVVVPAGGDIVENIRFFASHNREMTFAVLSTGGFVSNAHILQRYALPPVLVELKGLFNILSISANFHPLRCEGDTIVSATLVGTKGQIIFGEVVGPFVAAEDLVVVLAPLSLPRR
;
A
#
# COMPACT_ATOMS: atom_id res chain seq x y z
N MET A 1 51.46 27.62 7.71
CA MET A 1 51.83 26.59 6.72
C MET A 1 50.60 25.71 6.60
N GLU A 2 49.73 25.75 5.60
CA GLU A 2 49.68 26.25 4.20
C GLU A 2 48.17 26.12 3.86
N GLN A 3 47.36 27.19 3.71
CA GLN A 3 46.82 27.79 2.45
C GLN A 3 46.72 26.79 1.27
N GLN A 4 45.62 26.59 0.50
CA GLN A 4 44.74 27.51 -0.26
C GLN A 4 43.50 26.72 -0.83
N GLU A 5 42.24 27.18 -0.71
CA GLU A 5 41.33 27.82 -1.72
C GLU A 5 40.94 26.95 -2.95
N GLN A 6 39.68 26.54 -3.19
CA GLN A 6 38.39 27.20 -3.58
C GLN A 6 38.17 27.47 -5.09
N GLU A 7 36.86 27.46 -5.46
CA GLU A 7 36.19 27.73 -6.76
C GLU A 7 36.01 26.54 -7.72
N GLY A 8 34.88 26.34 -8.43
CA GLY A 8 33.67 27.13 -8.61
C GLY A 8 33.06 26.89 -10.01
N SER A 9 31.73 26.70 -10.04
CA SER A 9 30.81 27.07 -11.12
C SER A 9 30.58 26.20 -12.38
N SER A 10 29.34 26.37 -12.84
CA SER A 10 28.48 25.72 -13.84
C SER A 10 28.65 26.19 -15.29
N ASN A 11 28.15 25.39 -16.25
CA ASN A 11 27.40 25.71 -17.49
C ASN A 11 27.63 24.59 -18.53
N ALA A 12 26.91 24.39 -19.64
CA ALA A 12 25.59 24.77 -20.15
C ALA A 12 25.40 23.96 -21.47
N GLU A 13 24.14 23.82 -21.86
CA GLU A 13 23.61 23.40 -23.16
C GLU A 13 24.33 24.02 -24.39
N PRO A 14 24.32 23.35 -25.57
CA PRO A 14 24.50 24.06 -26.84
C PRO A 14 23.23 23.99 -27.70
N THR A 15 22.60 25.15 -27.87
CA THR A 15 21.76 25.47 -29.04
C THR A 15 22.63 26.21 -30.06
N VAL A 16 22.70 25.75 -31.31
CA VAL A 16 23.20 26.57 -32.43
C VAL A 16 22.20 26.54 -33.58
N LYS A 17 21.77 27.75 -33.95
CA LYS A 17 20.87 28.13 -35.03
C LYS A 17 21.73 28.82 -36.09
N GLY A 18 21.57 28.50 -37.38
CA GLY A 18 22.31 29.17 -38.47
C GLY A 18 21.77 28.81 -39.86
N THR A 19 21.21 29.81 -40.53
CA THR A 19 20.49 29.79 -41.83
C THR A 19 21.45 30.21 -42.99
N PRO A 20 20.98 30.72 -44.16
CA PRO A 20 20.56 30.10 -45.45
C PRO A 20 21.54 30.35 -46.64
N ALA A 21 21.21 29.86 -47.85
CA ALA A 21 21.36 30.52 -49.20
C ALA A 21 21.51 29.45 -50.31
N SER A 22 20.47 29.19 -51.12
CA SER A 22 20.17 29.77 -52.44
C SER A 22 21.14 29.40 -53.58
N THR A 23 20.66 28.65 -54.57
CA THR A 23 21.05 28.83 -55.97
C THR A 23 19.83 28.57 -56.85
N ALA A 24 19.47 29.55 -57.66
CA ALA A 24 18.42 29.54 -58.64
C ALA A 24 19.01 29.33 -60.05
N ALA A 25 18.28 28.67 -60.95
CA ALA A 25 18.20 29.03 -62.37
C ALA A 25 17.16 28.17 -63.14
N SER A 26 16.22 28.88 -63.78
CA SER A 26 15.55 28.71 -65.10
C SER A 26 15.38 27.31 -65.74
N SER A 27 14.29 26.96 -66.45
CA SER A 27 13.47 27.75 -67.39
C SER A 27 12.13 27.07 -67.76
N ASN A 28 11.17 27.94 -68.10
CA ASN A 28 9.89 27.80 -68.84
C ASN A 28 9.53 26.51 -69.61
N GLY A 29 8.22 26.20 -69.57
CA GLY A 29 7.51 25.34 -70.54
C GLY A 29 6.01 25.16 -70.23
N GLN A 30 5.19 26.06 -70.80
CA GLN A 30 3.72 26.08 -70.98
C GLN A 30 2.79 24.95 -70.48
N SER A 31 1.76 25.42 -69.75
CA SER A 31 0.31 25.15 -69.88
C SER A 31 -0.22 23.73 -70.08
N HIS A 32 -1.00 23.25 -69.10
CA HIS A 32 -2.38 22.79 -69.32
C HIS A 32 -3.23 23.03 -68.07
N THR A 33 -4.19 23.95 -68.15
CA THR A 33 -5.29 24.08 -67.18
C THR A 33 -6.25 22.92 -67.41
N ILE A 34 -6.34 21.99 -66.45
CA ILE A 34 -7.52 21.14 -66.28
C ILE A 34 -8.08 21.37 -64.88
N THR A 35 -9.28 21.91 -64.90
CA THR A 35 -10.16 22.26 -63.79
C THR A 35 -10.56 21.04 -62.97
N SER A 36 -10.77 21.31 -61.68
CA SER A 36 -11.70 20.64 -60.78
C SER A 36 -11.20 19.48 -59.91
N LYS A 37 -11.21 19.80 -58.62
CA LYS A 37 -11.91 19.11 -57.52
C LYS A 37 -11.39 17.71 -57.15
N TYR A 38 -11.41 17.45 -55.84
CA TYR A 38 -11.02 16.22 -55.15
C TYR A 38 -9.55 16.09 -54.77
N LEU A 39 -9.12 16.95 -53.84
CA LEU A 39 -8.11 16.59 -52.84
C LEU A 39 -8.56 15.29 -52.16
N ALA A 40 -7.86 14.19 -52.43
CA ALA A 40 -8.00 12.92 -51.74
C ALA A 40 -7.69 13.11 -50.24
N LYS A 41 -8.74 13.34 -49.43
CA LYS A 41 -8.63 13.35 -47.96
C LYS A 41 -8.27 11.93 -47.51
N ARG A 42 -7.13 11.81 -46.83
CA ARG A 42 -6.65 10.60 -46.14
C ARG A 42 -7.81 9.83 -45.49
N ARG A 43 -7.86 8.52 -45.72
CA ARG A 43 -8.71 7.60 -44.97
C ARG A 43 -8.33 7.69 -43.49
N VAL A 44 -9.11 8.43 -42.71
CA VAL A 44 -9.00 8.38 -41.24
C VAL A 44 -9.33 6.95 -40.83
N GLY A 45 -8.36 6.25 -40.26
CA GLY A 45 -8.40 4.81 -39.94
C GLY A 45 -9.34 4.43 -38.80
N ARG A 46 -10.50 5.07 -38.67
CA ARG A 46 -11.55 4.69 -37.72
C ARG A 46 -12.86 4.54 -38.50
N PRO A 47 -13.51 3.36 -38.45
CA PRO A 47 -14.82 3.17 -39.07
C PRO A 47 -15.77 4.30 -38.68
N PRO A 48 -16.58 4.84 -39.61
CA PRO A 48 -17.62 5.80 -39.30
C PRO A 48 -18.64 5.11 -38.38
N GLY A 49 -18.55 5.34 -37.06
CA GLY A 49 -19.44 4.71 -36.09
C GLY A 49 -19.01 4.76 -34.62
N SER A 50 -17.74 4.98 -34.27
CA SER A 50 -17.31 4.96 -32.85
C SER A 50 -17.46 6.31 -32.12
N LYS A 51 -18.56 7.02 -32.34
CA LYS A 51 -18.96 8.18 -31.52
C LYS A 51 -20.10 7.77 -30.59
N ASN A 52 -19.80 6.88 -29.65
CA ASN A 52 -20.57 6.82 -28.42
C ASN A 52 -19.72 6.22 -27.29
N ARG A 53 -18.88 7.07 -26.67
CA ARG A 53 -18.61 6.87 -25.26
C ARG A 53 -19.84 7.41 -24.53
N ASN A 54 -20.86 6.57 -24.37
CA ASN A 54 -21.80 6.80 -23.29
C ASN A 54 -20.97 6.79 -22.02
N ALA A 55 -20.85 7.94 -21.37
CA ALA A 55 -20.29 7.99 -20.03
C ALA A 55 -21.15 7.06 -19.16
N ILE A 56 -20.57 5.94 -18.75
CA ILE A 56 -21.21 5.04 -17.80
C ILE A 56 -21.47 5.87 -16.54
N PRO A 57 -22.70 5.93 -16.00
CA PRO A 57 -22.95 6.62 -14.74
C PRO A 57 -22.06 6.00 -13.67
N SER A 58 -21.14 6.78 -13.09
CA SER A 58 -20.23 6.35 -12.03
C SER A 58 -20.94 6.24 -10.67
N GLY A 59 -22.11 5.59 -10.65
CA GLY A 59 -22.90 5.30 -9.46
C GLY A 59 -22.68 3.88 -8.91
N GLY A 60 -21.62 3.20 -9.37
CA GLY A 60 -21.23 1.92 -8.80
C GLY A 60 -20.74 2.13 -7.38
N LYS A 61 -21.45 1.57 -6.40
CA LYS A 61 -20.88 1.37 -5.05
C LYS A 61 -19.48 0.77 -5.21
N PRO A 62 -18.47 1.22 -4.47
CA PRO A 62 -17.15 0.61 -4.55
C PRO A 62 -17.32 -0.89 -4.35
N ALA A 63 -16.91 -1.68 -5.34
CA ALA A 63 -16.90 -3.13 -5.19
C ALA A 63 -16.08 -3.46 -3.93
N PRO A 64 -16.51 -4.44 -3.12
CA PRO A 64 -15.74 -4.83 -1.94
C PRO A 64 -14.31 -5.13 -2.38
N SER A 65 -13.32 -4.55 -1.69
CA SER A 65 -11.92 -4.77 -2.00
C SER A 65 -11.62 -6.26 -1.89
N PHE A 66 -11.30 -6.90 -3.02
CA PHE A 66 -10.89 -8.32 -3.04
C PHE A 66 -9.52 -8.55 -2.39
N PHE A 67 -8.77 -7.48 -2.11
CA PHE A 67 -7.47 -7.55 -1.43
C PHE A 67 -7.63 -7.31 0.06
N LEU A 68 -7.19 -8.28 0.86
CA LEU A 68 -7.07 -8.15 2.30
C LEU A 68 -5.69 -7.56 2.63
N PRO A 69 -5.63 -6.47 3.41
CA PRO A 69 -4.36 -5.94 3.89
C PRO A 69 -3.63 -6.97 4.75
N HIS A 70 -2.31 -6.96 4.68
CA HIS A 70 -1.45 -7.77 5.54
C HIS A 70 -0.35 -6.92 6.16
N VAL A 71 0.06 -7.29 7.36
CA VAL A 71 1.17 -6.67 8.09
C VAL A 71 2.26 -7.71 8.26
N VAL A 72 3.46 -7.37 7.83
CA VAL A 72 4.65 -8.19 8.08
C VAL A 72 5.28 -7.72 9.38
N VAL A 73 5.46 -8.66 10.32
CA VAL A 73 6.09 -8.41 11.60
C VAL A 73 7.45 -9.11 11.58
N PRO A 74 8.57 -8.37 11.70
CA PRO A 74 9.88 -9.00 11.75
C PRO A 74 10.09 -9.70 13.10
N ALA A 75 11.01 -10.66 13.14
CA ALA A 75 11.45 -11.29 14.38
C ALA A 75 11.91 -10.24 15.41
N GLY A 76 11.43 -10.37 16.64
CA GLY A 76 11.67 -9.39 17.72
C GLY A 76 10.75 -8.17 17.70
N GLY A 77 9.90 -8.00 16.67
CA GLY A 77 8.90 -6.94 16.62
C GLY A 77 7.67 -7.25 17.47
N ASP A 78 7.01 -6.20 17.97
CA ASP A 78 5.72 -6.32 18.63
C ASP A 78 4.59 -6.41 17.58
N ILE A 79 3.83 -7.50 17.66
CA ILE A 79 2.76 -7.81 16.71
C ILE A 79 1.63 -6.77 16.81
N VAL A 80 1.25 -6.39 18.02
CA VAL A 80 0.14 -5.48 18.30
C VAL A 80 0.51 -4.06 17.89
N GLU A 81 1.74 -3.64 18.17
CA GLU A 81 2.26 -2.33 17.78
C GLU A 81 2.34 -2.19 16.26
N ASN A 82 2.85 -3.20 15.55
CA ASN A 82 2.94 -3.16 14.09
C ASN A 82 1.54 -3.09 13.43
N ILE A 83 0.55 -3.80 13.98
CA ILE A 83 -0.83 -3.69 13.48
C ILE A 83 -1.41 -2.31 13.79
N ARG A 84 -1.17 -1.74 14.98
CA ARG A 84 -1.60 -0.37 15.33
C ARG A 84 -0.98 0.66 14.40
N PHE A 85 0.32 0.54 14.13
CA PHE A 85 1.03 1.41 13.19
C PHE A 85 0.40 1.32 11.81
N PHE A 86 0.11 0.11 11.31
CA PHE A 86 -0.60 -0.05 10.04
C PHE A 86 -2.01 0.58 10.06
N ALA A 87 -2.78 0.37 11.13
CA ALA A 87 -4.13 0.89 11.26
C ALA A 87 -4.16 2.43 11.33
N SER A 88 -3.19 3.06 12.00
CA SER A 88 -3.13 4.53 12.16
C SER A 88 -2.86 5.27 10.85
N HIS A 89 -2.17 4.63 9.89
CA HIS A 89 -1.98 5.17 8.54
C HIS A 89 -3.28 5.19 7.73
N ASN A 90 -4.24 4.33 8.08
CA ASN A 90 -5.50 4.15 7.38
C ASN A 90 -6.66 4.77 8.18
N ARG A 91 -6.63 6.11 8.32
CA ARG A 91 -7.47 6.90 9.25
C ARG A 91 -8.99 6.73 9.13
N GLU A 92 -9.49 6.17 8.03
CA GLU A 92 -10.92 5.99 7.79
C GLU A 92 -11.43 4.56 8.00
N MET A 93 -10.55 3.60 8.33
CA MET A 93 -10.89 2.18 8.40
C MET A 93 -10.48 1.55 9.73
N THR A 94 -11.36 0.72 10.26
CA THR A 94 -11.06 -0.19 11.39
C THR A 94 -10.62 -1.52 10.81
N PHE A 95 -9.72 -2.24 11.47
CA PHE A 95 -9.25 -3.55 11.03
C PHE A 95 -9.51 -4.62 12.08
N ALA A 96 -9.99 -5.78 11.65
CA ALA A 96 -10.03 -7.00 12.45
C ALA A 96 -8.88 -7.92 12.05
N VAL A 97 -8.31 -8.64 13.02
CA VAL A 97 -7.40 -9.76 12.71
C VAL A 97 -8.22 -10.90 12.12
N LEU A 98 -7.90 -11.31 10.90
CA LEU A 98 -8.57 -12.44 10.23
C LEU A 98 -7.80 -13.74 10.45
N SER A 99 -6.49 -13.69 10.26
CA SER A 99 -5.62 -14.85 10.40
C SER A 99 -4.21 -14.40 10.72
N THR A 100 -3.55 -15.19 11.55
CA THR A 100 -2.16 -15.02 11.94
C THR A 100 -1.68 -16.34 12.51
N GLY A 101 -0.44 -16.69 12.20
CA GLY A 101 0.21 -17.90 12.65
C GLY A 101 1.70 -17.64 12.77
N GLY A 102 2.38 -18.49 13.53
CA GLY A 102 3.80 -18.38 13.79
C GLY A 102 4.09 -18.44 15.28
N PHE A 103 5.35 -18.20 15.63
CA PHE A 103 5.83 -18.30 17.00
C PHE A 103 6.03 -16.92 17.66
N VAL A 104 5.76 -16.85 18.96
CA VAL A 104 6.10 -15.71 19.83
C VAL A 104 7.18 -16.09 20.82
N SER A 105 8.04 -15.13 21.14
CA SER A 105 9.18 -15.28 22.06
C SER A 105 8.88 -14.75 23.46
N ASN A 106 8.01 -13.73 23.55
CA ASN A 106 7.57 -13.11 24.79
C ASN A 106 6.10 -12.67 24.69
N ALA A 107 5.33 -12.96 25.73
CA ALA A 107 3.95 -12.51 25.88
C ALA A 107 3.57 -12.43 27.36
N HIS A 108 2.73 -11.47 27.75
CA HIS A 108 2.04 -11.53 29.04
C HIS A 108 0.54 -11.70 28.81
N ILE A 109 -0.01 -12.76 29.41
CA ILE A 109 -1.40 -13.16 29.23
C ILE A 109 -2.16 -13.00 30.56
N LEU A 110 -3.16 -12.13 30.57
CA LEU A 110 -4.08 -11.96 31.69
C LEU A 110 -5.28 -12.89 31.54
N GLN A 111 -5.43 -13.81 32.50
CA GLN A 111 -6.56 -14.73 32.59
C GLN A 111 -7.66 -14.10 33.45
N ARG A 112 -8.58 -13.38 32.80
CA ARG A 112 -9.73 -12.74 33.49
C ARG A 112 -10.72 -13.72 34.11
N TYR A 113 -10.75 -14.98 33.65
CA TYR A 113 -11.66 -16.00 34.17
C TYR A 113 -11.15 -16.70 35.44
N ALA A 114 -9.91 -16.41 35.86
CA ALA A 114 -9.40 -16.82 37.16
C ALA A 114 -9.88 -15.82 38.24
N LEU A 115 -10.19 -16.34 39.44
CA LEU A 115 -10.57 -15.54 40.61
C LEU A 115 -9.53 -15.78 41.71
N PRO A 116 -8.64 -14.81 42.01
CA PRO A 116 -8.45 -13.51 41.36
C PRO A 116 -7.83 -13.63 39.94
N PRO A 117 -7.87 -12.56 39.11
CA PRO A 117 -7.22 -12.56 37.80
C PRO A 117 -5.73 -12.90 37.90
N VAL A 118 -5.24 -13.74 36.98
CA VAL A 118 -3.85 -14.21 36.98
C VAL A 118 -3.12 -13.65 35.76
N LEU A 119 -1.97 -13.01 35.99
CA LEU A 119 -1.05 -12.59 34.93
C LEU A 119 0.01 -13.68 34.74
N VAL A 120 0.09 -14.22 33.53
CA VAL A 120 1.06 -15.25 33.15
C VAL A 120 2.09 -14.63 32.22
N GLU A 121 3.35 -14.58 32.66
CA GLU A 121 4.47 -14.18 31.82
C GLU A 121 5.04 -15.39 31.09
N LEU A 122 5.09 -15.30 29.76
CA LEU A 122 5.53 -16.37 28.87
C LEU A 122 6.84 -15.96 28.21
N LYS A 123 7.91 -16.71 28.47
CA LYS A 123 9.22 -16.54 27.85
C LYS A 123 9.67 -17.82 27.16
N GLY A 124 10.10 -17.72 25.91
CA GLY A 124 10.44 -18.86 25.06
C GLY A 124 9.52 -18.98 23.86
N LEU A 125 9.55 -20.11 23.15
CA LEU A 125 8.80 -20.29 21.92
C LEU A 125 7.38 -20.81 22.20
N PHE A 126 6.38 -20.05 21.80
CA PHE A 126 4.98 -20.43 21.85
C PHE A 126 4.34 -20.25 20.47
N ASN A 127 3.63 -21.27 19.99
CA ASN A 127 2.93 -21.20 18.71
C ASN A 127 1.58 -20.50 18.91
N ILE A 128 1.27 -19.56 18.02
CA ILE A 128 0.00 -18.86 17.97
C ILE A 128 -1.05 -19.81 17.37
N LEU A 129 -2.07 -20.15 18.16
CA LEU A 129 -3.23 -20.89 17.66
C LEU A 129 -4.34 -19.96 17.16
N SER A 130 -4.54 -18.84 17.84
CA SER A 130 -5.56 -17.85 17.48
C SER A 130 -5.26 -16.51 18.13
N ILE A 131 -5.59 -15.43 17.41
CA ILE A 131 -5.57 -14.05 17.91
C ILE A 131 -6.88 -13.40 17.47
N SER A 132 -7.51 -12.68 18.40
CA SER A 132 -8.66 -11.83 18.12
C SER A 132 -8.41 -10.42 18.62
N ALA A 133 -8.54 -9.44 17.73
CA ALA A 133 -8.35 -8.04 18.03
C ALA A 133 -9.00 -7.16 16.95
N ASN A 134 -9.41 -5.96 17.35
CA ASN A 134 -9.95 -4.93 16.46
C ASN A 134 -9.20 -3.62 16.68
N PHE A 135 -8.58 -3.10 15.63
CA PHE A 135 -7.74 -1.91 15.65
C PHE A 135 -8.46 -0.74 15.01
N HIS A 136 -8.64 0.34 15.76
CA HIS A 136 -9.32 1.54 15.30
C HIS A 136 -8.35 2.73 15.29
N PRO A 137 -8.28 3.53 14.20
CA PRO A 137 -7.27 4.58 14.03
C PRO A 137 -7.35 5.70 15.06
N LEU A 138 -8.51 5.90 15.70
CA LEU A 138 -8.71 6.93 16.73
C LEU A 138 -8.55 6.41 18.17
N ARG A 139 -8.36 5.09 18.37
CA ARG A 139 -8.21 4.54 19.72
C ARG A 139 -6.79 4.79 20.24
N CYS A 140 -6.71 5.28 21.48
CA CYS A 140 -5.44 5.45 22.18
C CYS A 140 -4.77 4.09 22.45
N GLU A 141 -3.46 4.12 22.69
CA GLU A 141 -2.72 2.95 23.16
C GLU A 141 -3.33 2.45 24.48
N GLY A 142 -3.80 1.19 24.48
CA GLY A 142 -4.48 0.58 25.63
C GLY A 142 -5.98 0.31 25.45
N ASP A 143 -6.65 0.96 24.50
CA ASP A 143 -8.10 0.76 24.26
C ASP A 143 -8.43 -0.47 23.38
N THR A 144 -7.40 -1.12 22.86
CA THR A 144 -7.55 -2.33 22.04
C THR A 144 -7.33 -3.55 22.91
N ILE A 145 -8.42 -4.27 23.18
CA ILE A 145 -8.35 -5.59 23.81
C ILE A 145 -7.90 -6.59 22.75
N VAL A 146 -6.78 -7.24 23.01
CA VAL A 146 -6.23 -8.32 22.19
C VAL A 146 -6.33 -9.59 23.01
N SER A 147 -6.93 -10.63 22.46
CA SER A 147 -6.97 -11.95 23.10
C SER A 147 -6.23 -12.95 22.23
N ALA A 148 -5.43 -13.81 22.84
CA ALA A 148 -4.65 -14.82 22.14
C ALA A 148 -4.75 -16.18 22.82
N THR A 149 -4.62 -17.22 22.01
CA THR A 149 -4.43 -18.60 22.46
C THR A 149 -3.09 -19.08 21.93
N LEU A 150 -2.24 -19.51 22.85
CA LEU A 150 -0.85 -19.91 22.62
C LEU A 150 -0.67 -21.35 23.06
N VAL A 151 0.17 -22.10 22.34
CA VAL A 151 0.61 -23.43 22.77
C VAL A 151 2.13 -23.45 22.95
N GLY A 152 2.57 -23.94 24.10
CA GLY A 152 4.00 -24.12 24.37
C GLY A 152 4.53 -25.42 23.81
N THR A 153 5.86 -25.56 23.81
CA THR A 153 6.56 -26.76 23.30
C THR A 153 6.25 -28.05 24.06
N LYS A 154 5.69 -27.96 25.27
CA LYS A 154 5.28 -29.12 26.09
C LYS A 154 3.80 -29.49 25.89
N GLY A 155 3.13 -28.89 24.89
CA GLY A 155 1.71 -29.12 24.62
C GLY A 155 0.75 -28.40 25.56
N GLN A 156 1.26 -27.49 26.40
CA GLN A 156 0.42 -26.68 27.29
C GLN A 156 -0.24 -25.53 26.51
N ILE A 157 -1.54 -25.32 26.73
CA ILE A 157 -2.30 -24.22 26.11
C ILE A 157 -2.48 -23.10 27.12
N ILE A 158 -2.11 -21.89 26.76
CA ILE A 158 -2.33 -20.66 27.54
C ILE A 158 -3.24 -19.75 26.70
N PHE A 159 -4.29 -19.21 27.31
CA PHE A 159 -5.21 -18.31 26.64
C PHE A 159 -5.59 -17.14 27.56
N GLY A 160 -5.92 -16.01 26.97
CA GLY A 160 -6.37 -14.83 27.70
C GLY A 160 -6.15 -13.54 26.93
N GLU A 161 -6.24 -12.43 27.65
CA GLU A 161 -5.96 -11.10 27.12
C GLU A 161 -4.45 -10.85 27.10
N VAL A 162 -3.93 -10.37 25.98
CA VAL A 162 -2.54 -9.96 25.83
C VAL A 162 -2.37 -8.59 26.49
N VAL A 163 -1.51 -8.52 27.50
CA VAL A 163 -1.18 -7.29 28.22
C VAL A 163 0.30 -7.00 27.99
N GLY A 164 0.63 -5.78 27.60
CA GLY A 164 2.03 -5.42 27.31
C GLY A 164 2.57 -6.07 26.03
N PRO A 165 3.90 -6.30 25.94
CA PRO A 165 4.54 -6.68 24.69
C PRO A 165 4.15 -8.07 24.19
N PHE A 166 3.94 -8.18 22.88
CA PHE A 166 3.63 -9.44 22.21
C PHE A 166 4.57 -9.68 21.04
N VAL A 167 5.71 -10.30 21.36
CA VAL A 167 6.92 -10.27 20.54
C VAL A 167 7.01 -11.49 19.64
N ALA A 168 7.14 -11.27 18.33
CA ALA A 168 7.33 -12.33 17.35
C ALA A 168 8.70 -13.01 17.54
N ALA A 169 8.75 -14.34 17.49
CA ALA A 169 10.00 -15.10 17.51
C ALA A 169 10.63 -15.23 16.11
N GLU A 170 9.80 -15.08 15.07
CA GLU A 170 10.16 -15.20 13.66
C GLU A 170 9.44 -14.13 12.84
N ASP A 171 9.81 -14.00 11.57
CA ASP A 171 9.08 -13.14 10.65
C ASP A 171 7.70 -13.77 10.36
N LEU A 172 6.63 -13.06 10.70
CA LEU A 172 5.26 -13.54 10.51
C LEU A 172 4.38 -12.54 9.79
N VAL A 173 3.29 -13.04 9.20
CA VAL A 173 2.32 -12.23 8.46
C VAL A 173 0.98 -12.28 9.16
N VAL A 174 0.44 -11.11 9.46
CA VAL A 174 -0.91 -10.94 10.00
C VAL A 174 -1.82 -10.47 8.88
N VAL A 175 -2.87 -11.23 8.59
CA VAL A 175 -3.91 -10.85 7.63
C VAL A 175 -5.01 -10.10 8.35
N LEU A 176 -5.35 -8.93 7.83
CA LEU A 176 -6.35 -8.03 8.39
C LEU A 176 -7.58 -7.94 7.48
N ALA A 177 -8.74 -7.80 8.08
CA ALA A 177 -9.99 -7.53 7.39
C ALA A 177 -10.45 -6.08 7.67
N PRO A 178 -10.73 -5.26 6.64
CA PRO A 178 -11.29 -3.93 6.84
C PRO A 178 -12.74 -4.03 7.32
N LEU A 179 -13.03 -3.42 8.47
CA LEU A 179 -14.35 -3.24 9.03
C LEU A 179 -14.88 -1.86 8.63
N SER A 180 -15.52 -1.80 7.46
CA SER A 180 -16.27 -0.64 6.99
C SER A 180 -17.75 -0.82 7.36
N LEU A 181 -18.27 0.01 8.26
CA LEU A 181 -19.72 0.18 8.37
C LEU A 181 -20.16 1.11 7.22
N PRO A 182 -21.23 0.77 6.48
CA PRO A 182 -21.76 1.66 5.47
C PRO A 182 -22.17 2.99 6.13
N ARG A 183 -21.56 4.10 5.69
CA ARG A 183 -22.01 5.44 6.08
C ARG A 183 -23.44 5.60 5.55
N ARG A 184 -24.40 5.78 6.46
CA ARG A 184 -25.83 5.92 6.18
C ARG A 184 -26.16 7.33 5.71
#